data_AF-A0A4R0QPB5-F1
#
_entry.id   AF-A0A4R0QPB5-F1
#
_cell.length_a   1.000
_cell.length_b   1.000
_cell.length_c   1.000
_cell.angle_alpha   90.00
_cell.angle_beta   90.00
_cell.angle_gamma   90.00
#
_symmetry.space_group_name_H-M   'P 1'
#
loop_
_entity.id
_entity.type
_entity.pdbx_description
1 polymer ?
#
loop_
_entity_poly.entity_id
_entity_poly.type
_entity_poly.pdbx_seq_one_letter_code
_entity_poly.pdbx_strand_id
1 'polypeptide(L)' 'MITLTYQDAYQQERSQTYANLDEILLAFSSCITLPDYLKVVSLTEDGNDLG' A
#
# COMPACT_ATOMS: atom_id res chain seq x y z
N MET A 1 -10.93 -7.02 2.54
CA MET A 1 -10.38 -5.71 2.09
C MET A 1 -8.94 -5.63 2.53
N ILE A 2 -8.05 -5.05 1.72
CA ILE A 2 -6.60 -5.03 2.01
C ILE A 2 -6.17 -3.61 2.33
N THR A 3 -5.53 -3.40 3.48
CA THR A 3 -4.95 -2.12 3.89
C THR A 3 -3.45 -2.17 3.76
N LEU A 4 -2.91 -1.29 2.91
CA LEU A 4 -1.49 -1.07 2.71
C LEU A 4 -1.06 0.14 3.53
N THR A 5 -0.10 -0.04 4.42
CA THR A 5 0.58 1.04 5.12
C THR A 5 1.99 1.21 4.59
N TYR A 6 2.37 2.42 4.21
CA TYR A 6 3.67 2.74 3.65
C TYR A 6 4.17 4.08 4.15
N GLN A 7 5.48 4.29 4.08
CA GLN A 7 6.12 5.57 4.37
C GLN A 7 6.24 6.39 3.07
N ASP A 8 5.65 7.59 3.04
CA ASP A 8 5.69 8.49 1.89
C ASP A 8 7.05 9.23 1.77
N ALA A 9 7.22 10.00 0.70
CA ALA A 9 8.44 10.77 0.44
C ALA A 9 8.76 11.83 1.52
N TYR A 10 7.80 12.17 2.38
CA TYR A 10 7.95 13.07 3.52
C TYR A 10 8.18 12.33 4.84
N GLN A 11 8.49 11.02 4.77
CA GLN A 11 8.71 10.16 5.93
C GLN A 11 7.45 9.95 6.79
N GLN A 12 6.26 10.24 6.27
CA GLN A 12 5.00 10.06 6.99
C GLN A 12 4.37 8.70 6.67
N GLU A 13 3.81 8.05 7.68
CA GLU A 13 3.05 6.82 7.49
C GLU A 13 1.68 7.15 6.89
N ARG A 14 1.33 6.45 5.81
CA ARG A 14 0.07 6.57 5.08
C ARG A 14 -0.55 5.19 4.98
N SER A 15 -1.86 5.11 5.21
CA SER A 15 -2.63 3.89 5.01
C SER A 15 -3.65 4.09 3.91
N GLN A 16 -3.72 3.16 2.97
CA GLN A 16 -4.74 3.11 1.91
C GLN A 16 -5.41 1.73 1.90
N THR A 17 -6.72 1.71 1.72
CA THR A 17 -7.50 0.47 1.67
C THR A 17 -7.96 0.22 0.23
N TYR A 18 -7.76 -1.01 -0.22
CA TYR A 18 -8.09 -1.50 -1.55
C TYR A 18 -9.05 -2.69 -1.45
N ALA A 19 -9.83 -2.92 -2.49
CA ALA A 19 -10.77 -4.03 -2.51
C ALA A 19 -10.05 -5.38 -2.57
N ASN A 20 -8.95 -5.46 -3.31
CA ASN A 20 -8.18 -6.67 -3.59
C ASN A 20 -6.72 -6.34 -3.96
N LEU A 21 -5.92 -7.40 -4.18
CA LEU A 21 -4.50 -7.29 -4.47
C LEU A 21 -4.23 -6.74 -5.89
N ASP A 22 -5.12 -7.00 -6.85
CA ASP A 22 -5.01 -6.45 -8.21
C ASP A 22 -5.08 -4.92 -8.23
N GLU A 23 -5.93 -4.31 -7.39
CA GLU A 23 -5.99 -2.85 -7.23
C GLU A 23 -4.69 -2.27 -6.64
N ILE A 24 -4.04 -2.99 -5.72
CA ILE A 24 -2.73 -2.61 -5.17
C ILE A 24 -1.67 -2.65 -6.29
N LEU A 25 -1.61 -3.75 -7.04
CA LEU A 25 -0.67 -3.88 -8.17
C LEU A 25 -0.91 -2.79 -9.22
N LEU A 26 -2.17 -2.47 -9.51
CA LEU A 26 -2.53 -1.38 -10.41
C LEU A 26 -2.03 -0.03 -9.88
N ALA A 27 -2.15 0.22 -8.58
CA ALA A 27 -1.67 1.45 -7.94
C ALA A 27 -0.14 1.61 -8.02
N PHE A 28 0.62 0.51 -7.92
CA PHE A 28 2.08 0.49 -8.15
C PHE A 28 2.47 0.56 -9.63
N SER A 29 1.63 0.07 -10.53
CA SER A 29 1.90 0.10 -11.99
C SER A 29 1.57 1.44 -12.66
N SER A 30 0.77 2.27 -11.99
CA SER A 30 0.31 3.55 -12.54
C SER A 30 1.33 4.63 -12.25
N CYS A 31 1.70 5.38 -13.30
CA CYS A 31 2.82 6.33 -13.34
C CYS A 31 2.82 7.47 -12.29
N ILE A 32 1.83 7.57 -11.38
CA ILE A 32 1.69 8.69 -10.42
C ILE A 32 1.17 8.27 -9.01
N THR A 33 0.58 7.08 -8.81
CA THR A 33 -0.19 6.83 -7.55
C THR A 33 0.68 6.39 -6.37
N LEU A 34 1.54 5.39 -6.54
CA LEU A 34 2.44 4.88 -5.50
C LEU A 34 3.82 4.56 -6.10
N PRO A 35 4.85 5.36 -5.81
CA PRO A 35 6.21 5.03 -6.21
C PRO A 35 6.65 3.68 -5.65
N ASP A 36 7.32 2.87 -6.47
CA ASP A 36 7.82 1.53 -6.13
C ASP A 36 8.94 1.53 -5.09
N TYR A 37 9.61 2.67 -4.90
CA TYR A 37 10.66 2.84 -3.88
C TYR A 37 10.12 3.12 -2.47
N LEU A 38 8.79 3.30 -2.31
CA LEU A 38 8.22 3.58 -1.00
C LEU A 38 8.35 2.38 -0.07
N LYS A 39 8.74 2.64 1.18
CA LYS A 39 8.91 1.60 2.19
C LYS A 39 7.53 1.14 2.67
N VAL A 40 7.17 -0.10 2.36
CA VAL A 40 6.00 -0.75 2.95
C VAL A 40 6.26 -1.00 4.43
N VAL A 41 5.30 -0.60 5.27
CA VAL A 41 5.34 -0.78 6.73
C VAL A 41 4.53 -1.99 7.14
N SER A 42 3.34 -2.16 6.55
CA SER A 42 2.51 -3.35 6.76
C SER A 42 1.50 -3.56 5.62
N LEU A 43 1.11 -4.81 5.43
CA LEU A 43 -0.01 -5.20 4.58
C LEU A 43 -1.00 -6.02 5.41
N THR A 44 -2.23 -5.52 5.58
CA THR A 44 -3.26 -6.22 6.37
C THR A 44 -4.47 -6.58 5.51
N GLU A 45 -4.91 -7.83 5.57
CA GLU A 45 -6.15 -8.30 4.93
C GLU A 45 -7.15 -8.73 6.00
N ASP A 46 -8.28 -8.03 6.06
CA ASP A 46 -9.37 -8.31 7.01
C ASP A 46 -8.89 -8.42 8.48
N GLY A 47 -7.90 -7.60 8.83
CA GLY A 47 -7.29 -7.52 10.16
C GLY A 47 -6.13 -8.49 10.41
N ASN A 48 -5.81 -9.38 9.45
CA ASN A 48 -4.65 -10.25 9.51
C ASN A 48 -3.46 -9.59 8.82
N ASP A 49 -2.35 -9.45 9.55
CA ASP A 49 -1.09 -8.98 8.99
C ASP A 49 -0.49 -10.04 8.06
N LEU A 50 -0.17 -9.64 6.84
CA LEU A 50 0.40 -10.47 5.79
C LEU A 50 1.91 -10.24 5.61
N GLY A 51 2.49 -9.25 6.30
CA GLY A 51 3.92 -8.91 6.23
C GLY A 51 4.25 -7.45 6.54
#